data_AF-A0AA51S987-F1
#
_entry.id   AF-A0AA51S987-F1
#
_cell.length_a   1.000
_cell.length_b   1.000
_cell.length_c   1.000
_cell.angle_alpha   90.00
_cell.angle_beta   90.00
_cell.angle_gamma   90.00
#
_symmetry.space_group_name_H-M   'P 1'
#
loop_
_entity.id
_entity.type
_entity.pdbx_description
1 polymer ?
#
loop_
_entity_poly.entity_id
_entity_poly.type
_entity_poly.pdbx_seq_one_letter_code
_entity_poly.pdbx_strand_id
1 'polypeptide(L)'
;MRLMLGSIVIIVAGFSVNKYVFSNKVYDGVTTVTDIVAIYPVNIFDFKQTMQNYAYHLCYKNEDRLSQQHVTSHECVDSHDSLKRDCEDKVFRLAPLNLQNKEEVLNYAKQYTQCTLPYKYIIG
;
A
#
# COMPACT_ATOMS: atom_id res chain seq x y z
N MET A 1 45.13 -20.90 -6.36
CA MET A 1 44.63 -20.08 -5.23
C MET A 1 44.51 -18.63 -5.72
N ARG A 2 43.36 -17.97 -5.46
CA ARG A 2 43.02 -16.56 -5.79
C ARG A 2 42.75 -16.34 -7.29
N LEU A 3 41.53 -16.11 -7.77
CA LEU A 3 40.64 -14.99 -7.47
C LEU A 3 39.17 -15.40 -7.70
N MET A 4 38.51 -15.89 -6.66
CA MET A 4 37.05 -16.06 -6.61
C MET A 4 36.47 -14.92 -5.75
N LEU A 5 36.65 -13.67 -6.18
CA LEU A 5 36.16 -12.48 -5.46
C LEU A 5 35.66 -11.39 -6.42
N GLY A 6 35.12 -11.78 -7.58
CA GLY A 6 34.55 -10.84 -8.56
C GLY A 6 33.02 -10.79 -8.59
N SER A 7 32.33 -11.79 -8.06
CA SER A 7 30.89 -11.98 -8.32
C SER A 7 29.96 -11.61 -7.16
N ILE A 8 30.49 -11.12 -6.04
CA ILE A 8 29.67 -10.77 -4.85
C ILE A 8 29.21 -9.29 -4.88
N VAL A 9 29.81 -8.44 -5.72
CA VAL A 9 29.49 -7.01 -5.75
C VAL A 9 28.19 -6.71 -6.53
N ILE A 10 27.65 -7.65 -7.30
CA ILE A 10 26.44 -7.41 -8.12
C ILE A 10 25.14 -7.59 -7.32
N ILE A 11 25.15 -8.30 -6.18
CA ILE A 11 23.92 -8.58 -5.44
C ILE A 11 23.55 -7.44 -4.48
N VAL A 12 24.53 -6.66 -3.99
CA VAL A 12 24.26 -5.59 -3.02
C VAL A 12 23.77 -4.29 -3.70
N ALA A 13 24.05 -4.10 -4.99
CA ALA A 13 23.44 -3.01 -5.77
C ALA A 13 21.95 -3.29 -6.12
N GLY A 14 21.47 -4.52 -5.90
CA GLY A 14 20.07 -4.89 -6.07
C GLY A 14 19.16 -4.47 -4.92
N PHE A 15 19.71 -4.10 -3.77
CA PHE A 15 18.95 -3.57 -2.61
C PHE A 15 18.85 -2.04 -2.59
N SER A 16 19.31 -1.38 -3.66
CA SER A 16 18.95 0.01 -3.97
C SER A 16 17.97 0.07 -5.14
N VAL A 17 17.03 -0.88 -5.21
CA VAL A 17 15.84 -0.77 -6.06
C VAL A 17 14.94 0.35 -5.54
N ASN A 18 15.34 1.54 -5.93
CA ASN A 18 14.50 2.48 -6.62
C ASN A 18 13.14 2.75 -5.96
N LYS A 19 13.13 3.81 -5.14
CA LYS A 19 11.94 4.54 -4.69
C LYS A 19 10.90 4.79 -5.83
N TYR A 20 11.33 4.71 -7.10
CA TYR A 20 10.48 4.86 -8.29
C TYR A 20 9.94 3.57 -8.92
N VAL A 21 10.36 2.35 -8.54
CA VAL A 21 9.80 1.12 -9.16
C VAL A 21 8.41 0.78 -8.61
N PHE A 22 8.11 1.19 -7.37
CA PHE A 22 6.75 1.11 -6.81
C PHE A 22 5.91 2.37 -7.02
N SER A 23 6.51 3.46 -7.52
CA SER A 23 5.75 4.56 -8.17
C SER A 23 5.31 4.09 -9.56
N ASN A 24 4.46 3.06 -9.58
CA ASN A 24 3.72 2.70 -10.78
C ASN A 24 3.01 3.98 -11.24
N LYS A 25 3.30 4.47 -12.45
CA LYS A 25 2.68 5.68 -13.05
C LYS A 25 1.14 5.71 -12.97
N VAL A 26 0.52 4.56 -12.70
CA VAL A 26 -0.90 4.38 -12.38
C VAL A 26 -1.34 5.18 -11.15
N TYR A 27 -0.47 5.36 -10.15
CA TYR A 27 -0.84 5.94 -8.86
C TYR A 27 -0.39 7.39 -8.66
N ASP A 28 0.47 7.95 -9.51
CA ASP A 28 0.97 9.33 -9.39
C ASP A 28 -0.14 10.41 -9.42
N GLY A 29 -1.32 10.08 -9.96
CA GLY A 29 -2.52 10.95 -9.96
C GLY A 29 -3.64 10.51 -9.02
N VAL A 30 -3.44 9.44 -8.23
CA VAL A 30 -4.48 8.87 -7.38
C VAL A 30 -4.58 9.71 -6.10
N THR A 31 -5.75 10.32 -5.92
CA THR A 31 -6.12 11.06 -4.70
C THR A 31 -7.05 10.24 -3.82
N THR A 32 -7.80 9.33 -4.43
CA THR A 32 -8.74 8.46 -3.72
C THR A 32 -8.69 7.04 -4.29
N VAL A 33 -9.00 6.03 -3.48
CA VAL A 33 -9.13 4.64 -3.96
C VAL A 33 -10.06 4.52 -5.17
N THR A 34 -11.07 5.39 -5.28
CA THR A 34 -12.05 5.37 -6.36
C THR A 34 -11.48 5.81 -7.71
N ASP A 35 -10.31 6.42 -7.73
CA ASP A 35 -9.58 6.72 -8.97
C ASP A 35 -8.98 5.45 -9.57
N ILE A 36 -8.79 4.40 -8.75
CA ILE A 36 -8.29 3.08 -9.17
C ILE A 36 -9.45 2.14 -9.54
N VAL A 37 -10.60 2.32 -8.89
CA VAL A 37 -11.78 1.45 -9.02
C VAL A 37 -12.85 2.12 -9.88
N ALA A 38 -12.75 1.93 -11.21
CA ALA A 38 -13.59 2.60 -12.20
C ALA A 38 -14.83 1.81 -12.65
N ILE A 39 -14.94 0.52 -12.30
CA ILE A 39 -16.00 -0.38 -12.79
C ILE A 39 -16.61 -1.14 -11.62
N TYR A 40 -17.93 -1.08 -11.49
CA TYR A 40 -18.72 -1.82 -10.49
C TYR A 40 -19.50 -2.95 -11.19
N PRO A 41 -19.76 -4.08 -10.51
CA PRO A 41 -19.36 -4.40 -9.14
C PRO A 41 -17.89 -4.79 -9.02
N VAL A 42 -17.31 -4.57 -7.85
CA VAL A 42 -15.88 -4.81 -7.57
C VAL A 42 -15.75 -6.04 -6.69
N ASN A 43 -15.01 -7.04 -7.16
CA ASN A 43 -14.75 -8.24 -6.37
C ASN A 43 -13.94 -7.88 -5.10
N ILE A 44 -14.32 -8.45 -3.96
CA ILE A 44 -13.67 -8.14 -2.67
C ILE A 44 -12.19 -8.55 -2.62
N PHE A 45 -11.78 -9.60 -3.34
CA PHE A 45 -10.37 -10.02 -3.41
C PHE A 45 -9.54 -9.03 -4.24
N ASP A 46 -10.06 -8.59 -5.39
CA ASP A 46 -9.42 -7.56 -6.21
C ASP A 46 -9.35 -6.22 -5.47
N PHE A 47 -10.40 -5.91 -4.71
CA PHE A 47 -10.43 -4.72 -3.86
C PHE A 47 -9.36 -4.77 -2.77
N LYS A 48 -9.18 -5.89 -2.07
CA LYS A 48 -8.12 -6.07 -1.06
C LYS A 48 -6.72 -5.85 -1.66
N GLN A 49 -6.46 -6.44 -2.84
CA GLN A 49 -5.20 -6.25 -3.54
C GLN A 49 -4.98 -4.78 -3.94
N THR A 50 -6.05 -4.12 -4.39
CA THR A 50 -6.03 -2.69 -4.72
C THR A 50 -5.71 -1.84 -3.50
N MET A 51 -6.31 -2.15 -2.34
CA MET A 51 -6.07 -1.44 -1.09
C MET A 51 -4.65 -1.63 -0.58
N GLN A 52 -4.06 -2.82 -0.71
CA GLN A 52 -2.66 -3.05 -0.37
C GLN A 52 -1.72 -2.18 -1.23
N ASN A 53 -1.93 -2.17 -2.55
CA ASN A 53 -1.13 -1.34 -3.45
C ASN A 53 -1.32 0.15 -3.17
N TYR A 54 -2.56 0.57 -2.86
CA TYR A 54 -2.87 1.94 -2.49
C TYR A 54 -2.18 2.33 -1.17
N ALA A 55 -2.17 1.46 -0.17
CA ALA A 55 -1.45 1.72 1.10
C ALA A 55 0.05 1.92 0.88
N TYR A 56 0.68 1.10 0.03
CA TYR A 56 2.09 1.28 -0.33
C TYR A 56 2.33 2.62 -1.01
N HIS A 57 1.48 2.98 -1.97
CA HIS A 57 1.52 4.28 -2.61
C HIS A 57 1.41 5.42 -1.60
N LEU A 58 0.48 5.33 -0.63
CA LEU A 58 0.32 6.32 0.43
C LEU A 58 1.59 6.46 1.29
N CYS A 59 2.23 5.36 1.64
CA CYS A 59 3.47 5.36 2.41
C CYS A 59 4.61 6.09 1.67
N TYR A 60 4.78 5.84 0.37
CA TYR A 60 5.82 6.51 -0.42
C TYR A 60 5.49 7.98 -0.75
N LYS A 61 4.23 8.28 -1.07
CA LYS A 61 3.77 9.64 -1.39
C LYS A 61 3.86 10.58 -0.19
N ASN A 62 3.70 10.07 1.02
CA ASN A 62 3.70 10.87 2.25
C ASN A 62 5.02 10.78 3.04
N GLU A 63 6.14 10.42 2.41
CA GLU A 63 7.43 10.23 3.10
C GLU A 63 7.84 11.45 3.95
N ASP A 64 7.70 12.67 3.41
CA ASP A 64 8.04 13.89 4.15
C ASP A 64 7.21 14.04 5.44
N ARG A 65 5.93 13.64 5.41
CA ARG A 65 5.03 13.70 6.59
C ARG A 65 5.25 12.57 7.57
N LEU A 66 5.60 11.39 7.07
CA LEU A 66 6.00 10.27 7.91
C LEU A 66 7.31 10.60 8.65
N SER A 67 8.24 11.27 7.98
CA SER A 67 9.51 11.69 8.58
C SER A 67 9.32 12.66 9.75
N GLN A 68 8.31 13.55 9.68
CA GLN A 68 7.92 14.43 10.79
C GLN A 68 7.41 13.66 12.02
N GLN A 69 7.01 12.40 11.84
CA GLN A 69 6.58 11.48 12.89
C GLN A 69 7.66 10.45 13.25
N HIS A 70 8.90 10.62 12.75
CA HIS A 70 10.00 9.67 12.90
C HIS A 70 9.69 8.27 12.35
N VAL A 71 8.89 8.21 11.28
CA VAL A 71 8.54 6.98 10.57
C VAL A 71 9.08 7.06 9.14
N THR A 72 9.76 6.02 8.70
CA THR A 72 10.19 5.87 7.29
C THR A 72 9.05 5.32 6.43
N SER A 73 9.11 5.54 5.13
CA SER A 73 8.17 4.91 4.19
C SER A 73 8.22 3.38 4.24
N HIS A 74 9.39 2.80 4.57
CA HIS A 74 9.54 1.36 4.81
C HIS A 74 8.82 0.89 6.07
N GLU A 75 9.01 1.56 7.21
CA GLU A 75 8.30 1.24 8.46
C GLU A 75 6.78 1.40 8.32
N CYS A 76 6.33 2.35 7.49
CA CYS A 76 4.92 2.48 7.12
C CYS A 76 4.38 1.24 6.40
N VAL A 77 5.13 0.72 5.42
CA VAL A 77 4.79 -0.51 4.68
C VAL A 77 4.82 -1.74 5.61
N ASP A 78 5.86 -1.88 6.43
CA ASP A 78 5.99 -3.00 7.38
C ASP A 78 4.83 -3.00 8.39
N SER A 79 4.47 -1.83 8.90
CA SER A 79 3.33 -1.69 9.81
C SER A 79 2.03 -2.09 9.11
N HIS A 80 1.80 -1.64 7.87
CA HIS A 80 0.64 -2.07 7.09
C HIS A 80 0.60 -3.60 6.96
N ASP A 81 1.70 -4.23 6.55
CA ASP A 81 1.76 -5.66 6.30
C ASP A 81 1.58 -6.49 7.58
N SER A 82 2.05 -5.98 8.72
CA SER A 82 1.84 -6.61 10.03
C SER A 82 0.37 -6.57 10.48
N LEU A 83 -0.36 -5.49 10.15
CA LEU A 83 -1.75 -5.27 10.55
C LEU A 83 -2.76 -5.79 9.54
N LYS A 84 -2.34 -6.02 8.29
CA LYS A 84 -3.21 -6.37 7.16
C LYS A 84 -4.18 -7.49 7.49
N ARG A 85 -3.69 -8.62 8.01
CA ARG A 85 -4.52 -9.80 8.27
C ARG A 85 -5.61 -9.51 9.31
N ASP A 86 -5.25 -8.84 10.40
CA ASP A 86 -6.18 -8.52 11.49
C ASP A 86 -7.20 -7.47 11.03
N CYS A 87 -6.77 -6.50 10.24
CA CYS A 87 -7.65 -5.50 9.66
C CYS A 87 -8.57 -6.08 8.59
N GLU A 88 -8.10 -7.02 7.77
CA GLU A 88 -8.96 -7.71 6.81
C GLU A 88 -10.05 -8.52 7.51
N ASP A 89 -9.73 -9.21 8.60
CA ASP A 89 -10.73 -9.93 9.40
C ASP A 89 -11.71 -8.94 10.06
N LYS A 90 -11.20 -7.86 10.64
CA LYS A 90 -12.05 -6.86 11.31
C LYS A 90 -13.00 -6.12 10.35
N VAL A 91 -12.49 -5.72 9.18
CA VAL A 91 -13.20 -4.84 8.24
C VAL A 91 -14.02 -5.65 7.23
N PHE A 92 -13.51 -6.77 6.73
CA PHE A 92 -14.13 -7.50 5.62
C PHE A 92 -14.85 -8.78 6.02
N ARG A 93 -14.88 -9.18 7.30
CA ARG A 93 -15.55 -10.43 7.75
C ARG A 93 -17.00 -10.55 7.30
N LEU A 94 -17.73 -9.44 7.23
CA LEU A 94 -19.14 -9.40 6.79
C LEU A 94 -19.33 -8.64 5.47
N ALA A 95 -18.24 -8.36 4.75
CA ALA A 95 -18.33 -7.68 3.46
C ALA A 95 -18.97 -8.60 2.40
N PRO A 96 -19.79 -8.06 1.49
CA PRO A 96 -20.29 -8.84 0.38
C PRO A 96 -19.13 -9.25 -0.55
N LEU A 97 -19.31 -10.34 -1.30
CA LEU A 97 -18.34 -10.80 -2.30
C LEU A 97 -18.04 -9.74 -3.37
N ASN A 98 -19.00 -8.85 -3.61
CA ASN A 98 -18.96 -7.84 -4.64
C ASN A 98 -19.46 -6.51 -4.07
N LEU A 99 -18.62 -5.47 -4.10
CA LEU A 99 -18.99 -4.11 -3.72
C LEU A 99 -19.73 -3.45 -4.90
N GLN A 100 -20.97 -3.04 -4.66
CA GLN A 100 -21.91 -2.70 -5.73
C GLN A 100 -21.79 -1.28 -6.24
N ASN A 101 -21.26 -0.38 -5.40
CA ASN A 101 -21.28 1.04 -5.67
C ASN A 101 -20.09 1.76 -5.03
N LYS A 102 -19.93 3.02 -5.43
CA LYS A 102 -18.85 3.90 -4.99
C LYS A 102 -18.84 4.12 -3.48
N GLU A 103 -20.02 4.22 -2.87
CA GLU A 103 -20.14 4.47 -1.43
C GLU A 103 -19.60 3.30 -0.61
N GLU A 104 -19.95 2.07 -0.97
CA GLU A 104 -19.41 0.86 -0.35
C GLU A 104 -17.88 0.80 -0.46
N VAL A 105 -17.35 1.01 -1.67
CA VAL A 105 -15.90 1.03 -1.92
C VAL A 105 -15.20 2.08 -1.05
N LEU A 106 -15.72 3.31 -0.99
CA LEU A 106 -15.15 4.38 -0.17
C LEU A 106 -15.20 4.07 1.31
N ASN A 107 -16.32 3.52 1.78
CA ASN A 107 -16.51 3.20 3.19
C ASN A 107 -15.55 2.10 3.63
N TYR A 108 -15.48 1.00 2.87
CA TYR A 108 -14.56 -0.10 3.15
C TYR A 108 -13.10 0.32 3.04
N ALA A 109 -12.75 1.14 2.03
CA ALA A 109 -11.39 1.66 1.90
C ALA A 109 -10.98 2.53 3.08
N LYS A 110 -11.87 3.44 3.50
CA LYS A 110 -11.62 4.30 4.66
C LYS A 110 -11.40 3.47 5.92
N GLN A 111 -12.27 2.50 6.19
CA GLN A 111 -12.15 1.62 7.36
C GLN A 111 -10.86 0.80 7.33
N TYR A 112 -10.52 0.22 6.17
CA TYR A 112 -9.29 -0.56 6.01
C TYR A 112 -8.05 0.30 6.18
N THR A 113 -7.95 1.44 5.48
CA THR A 113 -6.81 2.38 5.60
C THR A 113 -6.63 2.88 7.02
N GLN A 114 -7.71 3.26 7.72
CA GLN A 114 -7.62 3.69 9.12
C GLN A 114 -7.13 2.59 10.06
N CYS A 115 -7.40 1.33 9.73
CA CYS A 115 -6.95 0.19 10.51
C CYS A 115 -5.47 -0.13 10.23
N THR A 116 -5.06 -0.15 8.95
CA THR A 116 -3.71 -0.59 8.55
C THR A 116 -2.66 0.51 8.57
N LEU A 117 -3.06 1.78 8.50
CA LEU A 117 -2.17 2.94 8.49
C LEU A 117 -2.54 3.92 9.62
N PRO A 118 -2.22 3.60 10.89
CA PRO A 118 -2.59 4.39 12.07
C PRO A 118 -1.73 5.66 12.26
N TYR A 119 -1.26 6.27 11.17
CA TYR A 119 -0.42 7.46 11.19
C TYR A 119 -1.27 8.72 11.08
N LYS A 120 -0.86 9.80 11.76
CA LYS A 120 -1.57 11.06 11.64
C LYS A 120 -1.26 11.67 10.27
N TYR A 121 -2.28 12.19 9.58
CA TYR A 121 -2.13 13.01 8.37
C TYR A 121 -1.52 12.33 7.12
N ILE A 122 -1.65 11.00 6.97
CA ILE A 122 -1.48 10.39 5.63
C ILE A 122 -2.62 10.88 4.74
N ILE A 123 -2.27 11.61 3.68
CA ILE A 123 -3.25 12.15 2.73
C ILE A 123 -3.25 11.27 1.48
N GLY A 124 -4.45 10.81 1.11
CA GLY A 124 -4.77 10.29 -0.22
C GLY A 124 -4.78 11.41 -1.23
#